data_AF-A0A2T6ABN8-F1
#
_entry.id   AF-A0A2T6ABN8-F1
#
_cell.length_a   1.000
_cell.length_b   1.000
_cell.length_c   1.000
_cell.angle_alpha   90.00
_cell.angle_beta   90.00
_cell.angle_gamma   90.00
#
_symmetry.space_group_name_H-M   'P 1'
#
loop_
_entity.id
_entity.type
_entity.pdbx_description
1 polymer ?
#
loop_
_entity_poly.entity_id
_entity_poly.type
_entity_poly.pdbx_seq_one_letter_code
_entity_poly.pdbx_strand_id
1 'polypeptide(L)'
;MKWLLAALFLAGVALVVTGLPMGQPLPERAARFGGSLAVLPMTFTHQSHFGKPCATCHHEFVDRTAGPPCMACHVTDQKVAPLLEAQFHGLCQSCHIDEHAAGRPSGPTRRCIACHLDDHAF
;
A
#
# COMPACT_ATOMS: atom_id res chain seq x y z
N MET A 1 16.67 38.92 -25.15
CA MET A 1 15.51 38.25 -24.51
C MET A 1 14.73 37.34 -25.46
N LYS A 2 14.26 37.79 -26.63
CA LYS A 2 13.48 36.95 -27.58
C LYS A 2 14.15 35.63 -28.01
N TRP A 3 15.45 35.64 -28.27
CA TRP A 3 16.21 34.44 -28.66
C TRP A 3 16.41 33.45 -27.51
N LEU A 4 16.47 33.97 -26.28
CA LEU A 4 16.61 33.19 -25.06
C LEU A 4 15.29 32.44 -24.75
N LEU A 5 14.15 33.11 -24.97
CA LEU A 5 12.83 32.50 -24.85
C LEU A 5 12.58 31.45 -25.94
N ALA A 6 13.00 31.69 -27.17
CA ALA A 6 12.89 30.71 -28.26
C ALA A 6 13.73 29.45 -28.00
N ALA A 7 14.97 29.62 -27.48
CA ALA A 7 15.82 28.50 -27.11
C ALA A 7 15.23 27.66 -25.97
N LEU A 8 14.66 28.30 -24.94
CA LEU A 8 13.99 27.61 -23.84
C LEU A 8 12.74 26.86 -24.28
N PHE A 9 11.95 27.43 -25.20
CA PHE A 9 10.77 26.77 -25.75
C PHE A 9 11.16 25.53 -26.57
N LEU A 10 12.18 25.63 -27.43
CA LEU A 10 12.67 24.50 -28.22
C LEU A 10 13.27 23.39 -27.35
N ALA A 11 13.99 23.74 -26.27
CA ALA A 11 14.51 22.78 -25.31
C ALA A 11 13.38 22.04 -24.57
N GLY A 12 12.31 22.76 -24.19
CA GLY A 12 11.13 22.16 -23.57
C GLY A 12 10.39 21.19 -24.49
N VAL A 13 10.21 21.56 -25.77
CA VAL A 13 9.61 20.68 -26.78
C VAL A 13 10.47 19.45 -27.02
N ALA A 14 11.80 19.60 -27.10
CA ALA A 14 12.70 18.47 -27.25
C ALA A 14 12.57 17.48 -26.08
N LEU A 15 12.47 17.97 -24.83
CA LEU A 15 12.27 17.14 -23.64
C LEU A 15 10.96 16.32 -23.67
N VAL A 16 9.88 16.90 -24.21
CA VAL A 16 8.59 16.21 -24.35
C VAL A 16 8.64 15.17 -25.47
N VAL A 17 9.31 15.48 -26.59
CA VAL A 17 9.37 14.61 -27.78
C VAL A 17 10.36 13.46 -27.59
N THR A 18 11.51 13.69 -26.96
CA THR A 18 12.55 12.65 -26.81
C THR A 18 12.28 11.69 -25.66
N GLY A 19 11.22 11.89 -24.88
CA GLY A 19 10.69 10.91 -23.93
C GLY A 19 11.77 10.17 -23.17
N LEU A 20 12.37 10.82 -22.16
CA LEU A 20 13.34 10.18 -21.25
C LEU A 20 12.87 8.76 -20.90
N PRO A 21 13.69 7.73 -21.16
CA PRO A 21 13.22 6.36 -21.11
C PRO A 21 12.86 6.00 -19.68
N MET A 22 11.57 5.68 -19.55
CA MET A 22 11.01 4.61 -18.74
C MET A 22 11.29 4.73 -17.24
N GLY A 23 10.30 5.26 -16.54
CA GLY A 23 10.04 4.82 -15.17
C GLY A 23 10.22 3.31 -15.10
N GLN A 24 10.92 2.87 -14.05
CA GLN A 24 11.09 1.46 -13.70
C GLN A 24 9.80 0.70 -13.97
N PRO A 25 9.82 -0.54 -14.50
CA PRO A 25 8.60 -1.32 -14.61
C PRO A 25 7.95 -1.30 -13.22
N LEU A 26 6.77 -0.70 -13.13
CA LEU A 26 5.98 -0.71 -11.90
C LEU A 26 5.90 -2.18 -11.47
N PRO A 27 6.03 -2.48 -10.16
CA PRO A 27 5.89 -3.85 -9.69
C PRO A 27 4.61 -4.43 -10.28
N GLU A 28 4.70 -5.61 -10.88
CA GLU A 28 3.64 -6.20 -11.68
C GLU A 28 2.42 -6.43 -10.78
N ARG A 29 1.51 -5.44 -10.78
CA ARG A 29 0.23 -5.43 -10.06
C ARG A 29 -0.82 -6.29 -10.77
N ALA A 30 -0.38 -7.39 -11.40
CA ALA A 30 -1.28 -8.28 -12.12
C ALA A 30 -2.34 -8.82 -11.15
N ALA A 31 -3.60 -8.63 -11.54
CA ALA A 31 -4.76 -9.04 -10.76
C ALA A 31 -4.68 -10.53 -10.43
N ARG A 32 -4.50 -10.86 -9.15
CA ARG A 32 -4.69 -12.23 -8.67
C ARG A 32 -6.18 -12.38 -8.37
N PHE A 33 -6.86 -13.01 -9.33
CA PHE A 33 -8.26 -13.45 -9.33
C PHE A 33 -9.34 -12.44 -8.87
N GLY A 34 -10.14 -11.96 -9.83
CA GLY A 34 -11.55 -11.61 -9.60
C GLY A 34 -11.91 -10.13 -9.43
N GLY A 35 -10.96 -9.19 -9.51
CA GLY A 35 -11.27 -7.76 -9.47
C GLY A 35 -10.22 -6.91 -10.19
N SER A 36 -10.66 -5.85 -10.86
CA SER A 36 -9.82 -4.86 -11.56
C SER A 36 -8.98 -3.96 -10.65
N LEU A 37 -8.91 -4.26 -9.34
CA LEU A 37 -8.16 -3.48 -8.37
C LEU A 37 -6.90 -4.26 -8.00
N ALA A 38 -5.78 -3.79 -8.55
CA ALA A 38 -4.48 -4.10 -7.99
C ALA A 38 -4.51 -3.90 -6.47
N VAL A 39 -4.12 -4.92 -5.70
CA VAL A 39 -3.80 -4.72 -4.28
C VAL A 39 -2.75 -3.61 -4.23
N LEU A 40 -3.12 -2.48 -3.64
CA LEU A 40 -2.21 -1.36 -3.52
C LEU A 40 -1.08 -1.74 -2.56
N PRO A 41 0.19 -1.49 -2.92
CA PRO A 41 1.29 -1.71 -1.99
C PRO A 41 1.06 -0.89 -0.74
N MET A 42 1.56 -1.40 0.37
CA MET A 42 1.52 -0.73 1.66
C MET A 42 2.75 -1.14 2.44
N THR A 43 3.36 -0.18 3.13
CA THR A 43 4.53 -0.48 3.97
C THR A 43 4.06 -0.86 5.37
N PHE A 44 4.48 -2.03 5.84
CA PHE A 44 4.20 -2.48 7.21
C PHE A 44 5.49 -2.85 7.92
N THR A 45 5.61 -2.47 9.19
CA THR A 45 6.74 -2.89 10.04
C THR A 45 6.28 -3.32 11.41
N HIS A 46 6.69 -4.54 11.80
CA HIS A 46 6.51 -5.07 13.15
C HIS A 46 7.12 -4.18 14.22
N GLN A 47 8.18 -3.44 13.90
CA GLN A 47 8.83 -2.53 14.86
C GLN A 47 7.87 -1.45 15.37
N SER A 48 7.05 -0.88 14.48
CA SER A 48 6.05 0.14 14.84
C SER A 48 4.80 -0.43 15.53
N HIS A 49 4.61 -1.74 15.47
CA HIS A 49 3.49 -2.46 16.08
C HIS A 49 3.92 -3.26 17.31
N PHE A 50 5.18 -3.11 17.73
CA PHE A 50 5.69 -3.76 18.93
C PHE A 50 4.87 -3.33 20.15
N GLY A 51 4.50 -4.29 20.99
CA GLY A 51 3.62 -4.07 22.14
C GLY A 51 2.13 -4.27 21.87
N LYS A 52 1.71 -4.50 20.61
CA LYS A 52 0.38 -5.06 20.31
C LYS A 52 0.44 -6.60 20.42
N PRO A 53 -0.57 -7.26 21.00
CA PRO A 53 -0.59 -8.72 21.08
C PRO A 53 -0.56 -9.32 19.67
N CYS A 54 0.31 -10.30 19.40
CA CYS A 54 0.50 -10.85 18.06
C CYS A 54 -0.82 -11.37 17.46
N ALA A 55 -1.63 -12.03 18.29
CA ALA A 55 -2.94 -12.57 17.94
C ALA A 55 -3.99 -11.50 17.55
N THR A 56 -3.71 -10.21 17.76
CA THR A 56 -4.58 -9.12 17.29
C THR A 56 -4.58 -9.03 15.77
N CYS A 57 -3.44 -9.32 15.13
CA CYS A 57 -3.31 -9.32 13.68
C CYS A 57 -3.23 -10.75 13.11
N HIS A 58 -2.50 -11.62 13.82
CA HIS A 58 -2.30 -13.02 13.47
C HIS A 58 -3.42 -13.89 14.05
N HIS A 59 -4.62 -13.81 13.45
CA HIS A 59 -5.78 -14.57 13.92
C HIS A 59 -5.57 -16.09 13.79
N GLU A 60 -4.65 -16.56 12.94
CA GLU A 60 -4.25 -17.96 12.84
C GLU A 60 -3.73 -18.52 14.17
N PHE A 61 -3.14 -17.69 15.03
CA PHE A 61 -2.72 -18.11 16.37
C PHE A 61 -3.90 -18.47 17.26
N VAL A 62 -5.03 -17.77 17.11
CA VAL A 62 -6.27 -18.07 17.81
C VAL A 62 -6.92 -19.32 17.24
N ASP A 63 -6.91 -19.45 15.91
CA ASP A 63 -7.44 -20.59 15.17
C ASP A 63 -6.58 -21.86 15.33
N ARG A 64 -5.42 -21.74 16.00
CA ARG A 64 -4.40 -22.80 16.17
C ARG A 64 -3.96 -23.38 14.84
N THR A 65 -3.91 -22.53 13.82
CA THR A 65 -3.42 -22.86 12.49
C THR A 65 -2.06 -22.18 12.31
N ALA A 66 -1.15 -22.87 11.63
CA ALA A 66 0.09 -22.26 11.13
C ALA A 66 -0.13 -21.96 9.66
N GLY A 67 0.13 -20.73 9.24
CA GLY A 67 -0.23 -20.28 7.90
C GLY A 67 0.84 -19.43 7.23
N PRO A 68 0.77 -19.34 5.89
CA PRO A 68 1.50 -18.33 5.14
C PRO A 68 1.04 -16.91 5.54
N PRO A 69 1.73 -15.85 5.09
CA PRO A 69 1.29 -14.47 5.32
C PRO A 69 -0.16 -14.24 4.93
N CYS A 70 -0.84 -13.28 5.58
CA CYS A 70 -2.26 -12.99 5.39
C CYS A 70 -2.68 -12.95 3.91
N MET A 71 -1.85 -12.29 3.09
CA MET A 71 -2.10 -12.10 1.67
C MET A 71 -2.17 -13.41 0.89
N ALA A 72 -1.54 -14.50 1.35
CA ALA A 72 -1.62 -15.77 0.66
C ALA A 72 -3.07 -16.28 0.58
N CYS A 73 -3.86 -16.15 1.65
CA CYS A 73 -5.27 -16.54 1.65
C CYS A 73 -6.16 -15.40 1.13
N HIS A 74 -5.94 -14.17 1.64
CA HIS A 74 -6.81 -13.02 1.36
C HIS A 74 -6.73 -12.48 -0.08
N VAL A 75 -5.90 -13.07 -0.97
CA VAL A 75 -5.92 -12.78 -2.41
C VAL A 75 -6.15 -14.01 -3.31
N THR A 76 -6.21 -15.22 -2.74
CA THR A 76 -6.37 -16.45 -3.54
C THR A 76 -7.64 -17.22 -3.22
N ASP A 77 -8.13 -17.14 -1.97
CA ASP A 77 -9.35 -17.81 -1.56
C ASP A 77 -10.56 -16.97 -1.98
N GLN A 78 -11.47 -17.59 -2.75
CA GLN A 78 -12.63 -16.93 -3.35
C GLN A 78 -13.66 -16.40 -2.34
N LYS A 79 -13.67 -16.93 -1.10
CA LYS A 79 -14.59 -16.49 -0.05
C LYS A 79 -14.09 -15.23 0.64
N VAL A 80 -12.78 -15.10 0.83
CA VAL A 80 -12.19 -13.99 1.59
C VAL A 80 -11.56 -12.91 0.72
N ALA A 81 -11.12 -13.22 -0.50
CA ALA A 81 -10.55 -12.22 -1.41
C ALA A 81 -11.50 -11.03 -1.70
N PRO A 82 -12.82 -11.23 -1.90
CA PRO A 82 -13.76 -10.11 -2.06
C PRO A 82 -13.88 -9.20 -0.82
N LEU A 83 -13.44 -9.69 0.34
CA LEU A 83 -13.53 -8.99 1.62
C LEU A 83 -12.21 -8.31 2.02
N LEU A 84 -11.14 -8.47 1.22
CA LEU A 84 -9.79 -7.98 1.53
C LEU A 84 -9.80 -6.51 1.97
N GLU A 85 -10.38 -5.62 1.16
CA GLU A 85 -10.41 -4.19 1.46
C GLU A 85 -11.10 -3.90 2.79
N ALA A 86 -12.31 -4.44 2.98
CA ALA A 86 -13.11 -4.19 4.18
C ALA A 86 -12.44 -4.76 5.44
N GLN A 87 -11.85 -5.96 5.35
CA GLN A 87 -11.20 -6.62 6.49
C GLN A 87 -9.91 -5.92 6.89
N PHE A 88 -9.07 -5.52 5.93
CA PHE A 88 -7.80 -4.85 6.24
C PHE A 88 -8.01 -3.40 6.67
N HIS A 89 -8.91 -2.65 6.03
CA HIS A 89 -9.28 -1.32 6.55
C HIS A 89 -9.95 -1.43 7.91
N GLY A 90 -10.83 -2.42 8.11
CA GLY A 90 -11.43 -2.70 9.41
C GLY A 90 -10.41 -2.99 10.49
N LEU A 91 -9.42 -3.85 10.24
CA LEU A 91 -8.39 -4.21 11.21
C LEU A 91 -7.42 -3.04 11.50
N CYS A 92 -6.83 -2.47 10.45
CA CYS A 92 -5.75 -1.50 10.60
C CYS A 92 -6.29 -0.12 11.01
N GLN A 93 -7.34 0.35 10.33
CA GLN A 93 -7.84 1.70 10.51
C GLN A 93 -8.55 1.87 11.85
N SER A 94 -9.32 0.86 12.30
CA SER A 94 -10.02 0.95 13.59
C SER A 94 -9.04 1.11 14.75
N CYS A 95 -8.00 0.26 14.81
CA CYS A 95 -6.97 0.36 15.83
C CYS A 95 -6.28 1.73 15.80
N HIS A 96 -5.92 2.24 14.62
CA HIS A 96 -5.32 3.58 14.52
C HIS A 96 -6.27 4.68 15.00
N ILE A 97 -7.56 4.60 14.66
CA ILE A 97 -8.57 5.55 15.10
C ILE A 97 -8.74 5.52 16.61
N ASP A 98 -8.82 4.33 17.21
CA ASP A 98 -9.03 4.15 18.65
C ASP A 98 -7.83 4.64 19.45
N GLU A 99 -6.61 4.33 19.01
CA GLU A 99 -5.38 4.84 19.62
C GLU A 99 -5.30 6.37 19.51
N HIS A 100 -5.65 6.92 18.35
CA HIS A 100 -5.66 8.36 18.12
C HIS A 100 -6.69 9.07 19.01
N ALA A 101 -7.91 8.52 19.08
CA ALA A 101 -9.00 9.05 19.92
C ALA A 101 -8.63 9.01 21.41
N ALA A 102 -7.83 8.03 21.83
CA ALA A 102 -7.31 7.93 23.18
C ALA A 102 -6.06 8.79 23.44
N GLY A 103 -5.61 9.60 22.47
CA GLY A 103 -4.44 10.47 22.61
C GLY A 103 -3.09 9.71 22.66
N ARG A 104 -3.06 8.46 22.20
CA ARG A 104 -1.85 7.63 22.16
C ARG A 104 -1.16 7.73 20.79
N PRO A 105 0.14 7.36 20.70
CA PRO A 105 0.79 7.20 19.40
C PRO A 105 0.01 6.21 18.54
N SER A 106 -0.35 6.64 17.32
CA SER A 106 -1.12 5.84 16.38
C SER A 106 -0.53 5.94 14.98
N GLY A 107 -0.83 4.96 14.13
CA GLY A 107 -0.59 5.08 12.70
C GLY A 107 -1.58 6.05 12.03
N PRO A 108 -1.53 6.15 10.69
CA PRO A 108 -2.40 7.02 9.93
C PRO A 108 -3.88 6.62 10.06
N THR A 109 -4.74 7.60 10.29
CA THR A 109 -6.21 7.41 10.40
C THR A 109 -6.97 7.83 9.15
N ARG A 110 -6.33 8.60 8.28
CA ARG A 110 -6.90 9.23 7.08
C ARG A 110 -5.85 9.32 5.98
N ARG A 111 -6.31 9.60 4.75
CA ARG A 111 -5.54 9.69 3.50
C ARG A 111 -4.97 8.34 3.07
N CYS A 112 -5.47 7.81 1.95
CA CYS A 112 -5.11 6.47 1.45
C CYS A 112 -3.59 6.30 1.30
N ILE A 113 -2.90 7.32 0.78
CA ILE A 113 -1.44 7.30 0.57
C ILE A 113 -0.61 7.29 1.86
N ALA A 114 -1.19 7.58 3.02
CA ALA A 114 -0.45 7.51 4.27
C ALA A 114 -0.18 6.05 4.70
N CYS A 115 -1.01 5.11 4.25
CA CYS A 115 -0.79 3.66 4.43
C CYS A 115 -0.28 3.01 3.13
N HIS A 116 -0.82 3.41 1.98
CA HIS A 116 -0.46 2.87 0.67
C HIS A 116 0.76 3.56 0.07
N LEU A 117 1.92 3.24 0.64
CA LEU A 117 3.23 3.62 0.14
C LEU A 117 3.84 2.44 -0.62
N ASP A 118 4.64 2.74 -1.64
CA ASP A 118 5.42 1.71 -2.31
C ASP A 118 6.44 1.13 -1.31
N ASP A 119 6.51 -0.20 -1.25
CA ASP A 119 7.45 -0.87 -0.37
C ASP A 119 8.84 -0.89 -1.00
N HIS A 120 9.68 0.06 -0.60
CA HIS A 120 11.07 0.15 -1.04
C HIS A 120 12.02 -0.71 -0.17
N ALA A 121 11.49 -1.47 0.79
CA ALA A 121 12.27 -2.29 1.72
C ALA A 121 12.23 -3.78 1.33
N PHE A 122 12.87 -4.11 0.20
CA PHE A 122 13.32 -5.47 -0.10
C PHE A 122 14.77 -5.44 -0.59
#